data_AF-A0A7J8EZG4-F1
#
_entry.id   AF-A0A7J8EZG4-F1
#
_cell.length_a   1.000
_cell.length_b   1.000
_cell.length_c   1.000
_cell.angle_alpha   90.00
_cell.angle_beta   90.00
_cell.angle_gamma   90.00
#
_symmetry.space_group_name_H-M   'P 1'
#
loop_
_entity.id
_entity.type
_entity.pdbx_description
1 polymer ?
#
loop_
_entity_poly.entity_id
_entity_poly.type
_entity_poly.pdbx_seq_one_letter_code
_entity_poly.pdbx_strand_id
1 'polypeptide(L)'
;MDWGDEYSHNSFDLHCLLNSFPGDLEFKQIFSDIDEKIEQNATSIEHCIKEIQSEANKQCPDVQLQTTTDCFEWLNNYNYNSSKSPSIPHGDLIKFLKTLVKKKSFNFYM
;
A
#
# COMPACT_ATOMS: atom_id res chain seq x y z
N MET A 1 -4.46 30.28 -63.26
CA MET A 1 -4.71 29.67 -61.94
C MET A 1 -3.86 28.42 -61.91
N ASP A 2 -2.70 28.56 -61.29
CA ASP A 2 -1.75 27.48 -61.06
C ASP A 2 -2.28 26.68 -59.87
N TRP A 3 -2.89 25.53 -60.13
CA TRP A 3 -3.19 24.52 -59.10
C TRP A 3 -1.90 23.75 -58.80
N GLY A 4 -0.84 24.51 -58.49
CA GLY A 4 0.48 23.99 -58.17
C GLY A 4 0.43 23.25 -56.85
N ASP A 5 0.57 21.93 -56.97
CA ASP A 5 1.03 21.01 -55.94
C ASP A 5 0.30 21.07 -54.60
N GLU A 6 -0.89 20.46 -54.65
CA GLU A 6 -1.35 19.52 -53.63
C GLU A 6 -0.16 18.80 -52.94
N TYR A 7 -0.09 18.90 -51.61
CA TYR A 7 0.80 18.12 -50.72
C TYR A 7 2.29 18.47 -50.67
N SER A 8 2.62 19.74 -50.44
CA SER A 8 3.96 20.09 -49.93
C SER A 8 4.13 19.69 -48.45
N HIS A 9 4.96 18.66 -48.24
CA HIS A 9 5.82 18.45 -47.06
C HIS A 9 5.21 17.90 -45.76
N ASN A 10 4.50 16.77 -45.85
CA ASN A 10 4.62 15.76 -44.79
C ASN A 10 5.61 14.67 -45.27
N SER A 11 6.88 15.06 -45.42
CA SER A 11 7.98 14.10 -45.48
C SER A 11 8.07 13.46 -44.09
N PHE A 12 7.24 12.45 -43.84
CA PHE A 12 7.41 11.57 -42.71
C PHE A 12 8.75 10.87 -42.90
N ASP A 13 9.80 11.40 -42.26
CA ASP A 13 11.12 10.82 -42.34
C ASP A 13 11.11 9.49 -41.57
N LEU A 14 10.77 8.45 -42.32
CA LEU A 14 10.70 7.07 -41.84
C LEU A 14 12.02 6.65 -41.19
N HIS A 15 13.15 7.21 -41.64
CA HIS A 15 14.46 6.94 -41.06
C HIS A 15 14.60 7.58 -39.67
N CYS A 16 14.10 8.81 -39.46
CA CYS A 16 14.02 9.41 -38.12
C CYS A 16 13.13 8.59 -37.18
N LEU A 17 11.99 8.08 -37.65
CA LEU A 17 11.14 7.22 -36.81
C LEU A 17 11.79 5.88 -36.49
N LEU A 18 12.42 5.22 -37.46
CA LEU A 18 13.07 3.94 -37.24
C LEU A 18 14.26 4.06 -36.27
N ASN A 19 15.01 5.16 -36.31
CA ASN A 19 16.07 5.45 -35.36
C ASN A 19 15.58 5.91 -33.98
N SER A 20 14.28 6.17 -33.83
CA SER A 20 13.67 6.49 -32.53
C SER A 20 13.30 5.24 -31.74
N PHE A 21 13.25 4.08 -32.38
CA PHE A 21 13.01 2.81 -31.70
C PHE A 21 14.31 2.22 -31.19
N PRO A 22 14.28 1.57 -30.02
CA PRO A 22 15.45 0.87 -29.53
C PRO A 22 15.88 -0.21 -30.52
N GLY A 23 17.18 -0.34 -30.76
CA GLY A 23 17.72 -1.48 -31.50
C GLY A 23 17.66 -2.77 -30.66
N ASP A 24 17.91 -3.93 -31.28
CA ASP A 24 17.89 -5.24 -30.59
C ASP A 24 18.81 -5.29 -29.36
N LEU A 25 19.95 -4.61 -29.41
CA LEU A 25 20.89 -4.52 -28.28
C LEU A 25 20.32 -3.67 -27.14
N GLU A 26 19.67 -2.56 -27.47
CA GLU A 26 19.03 -1.68 -26.48
C GLU A 26 17.83 -2.37 -25.84
N PHE A 27 17.03 -3.11 -26.60
CA PHE A 27 15.97 -3.95 -26.05
C PHE A 27 16.50 -4.98 -25.05
N LYS A 28 17.58 -5.69 -25.39
CA LYS A 28 18.21 -6.64 -24.47
C LYS A 28 18.67 -5.97 -23.18
N GLN A 29 19.27 -4.79 -23.28
CA GLN A 29 19.68 -4.03 -22.12
C GLN A 29 18.48 -3.59 -21.28
N ILE A 30 17.42 -3.06 -21.90
CA ILE A 30 16.19 -2.64 -21.22
C ILE A 30 15.57 -3.82 -20.45
N PHE A 31 15.49 -5.01 -21.06
CA PHE A 31 14.98 -6.20 -20.35
C PHE A 31 15.88 -6.61 -19.19
N SER A 32 17.21 -6.62 -19.39
CA SER A 32 18.17 -6.90 -18.32
C SER A 32 18.02 -5.92 -17.15
N ASP A 33 17.88 -4.62 -17.44
CA ASP A 33 17.72 -3.58 -16.43
C ASP A 33 16.38 -3.72 -15.67
N ILE A 34 15.33 -4.13 -16.38
CA ILE A 34 14.02 -4.40 -15.78
C ILE A 34 14.12 -5.61 -14.86
N ASP A 35 14.75 -6.70 -15.30
CA ASP A 35 14.92 -7.91 -14.50
C ASP A 35 15.72 -7.60 -13.23
N GLU A 36 16.85 -6.89 -13.35
CA GLU A 36 17.65 -6.46 -12.20
C GLU A 36 16.84 -5.61 -11.22
N LYS A 37 16.05 -4.65 -11.70
CA LYS A 37 15.19 -3.83 -10.84
C LYS A 37 14.09 -4.63 -10.17
N ILE A 38 13.51 -5.62 -10.84
CA ILE A 38 12.50 -6.50 -10.26
C ILE A 38 13.11 -7.33 -9.13
N GLU A 39 14.31 -7.88 -9.32
CA GLU A 39 15.04 -8.63 -8.28
C GLU A 39 15.39 -7.75 -7.08
N GLN A 40 15.87 -6.52 -7.32
CA GLN A 40 16.16 -5.54 -6.27
C GLN A 40 14.89 -5.16 -5.48
N ASN A 41 13.77 -4.96 -6.17
CA ASN A 41 12.48 -4.67 -5.55
C ASN A 41 12.01 -5.84 -4.69
N ALA A 42 12.10 -7.09 -5.19
CA ALA A 42 11.72 -8.29 -4.45
C ALA A 42 12.53 -8.41 -3.15
N THR A 43 13.85 -8.22 -3.24
CA THR A 43 14.77 -8.27 -2.10
C THR A 43 14.44 -7.17 -1.07
N SER A 44 14.19 -5.95 -1.55
CA SER A 44 13.88 -4.80 -0.69
C SER A 44 12.52 -4.97 0.02
N ILE A 45 11.52 -5.51 -0.67
CA ILE A 45 10.21 -5.82 -0.09
C ILE A 45 10.35 -6.91 0.98
N GLU A 46 11.11 -7.98 0.71
CA GLU A 46 11.35 -9.04 1.70
C GLU A 46 12.03 -8.49 2.97
N HIS A 47 13.02 -7.62 2.80
CA HIS A 47 13.68 -6.96 3.93
C HIS A 47 12.70 -6.10 4.75
N CYS A 48 11.90 -5.27 4.08
CA CYS A 48 10.89 -4.42 4.71
C CYS A 48 9.89 -5.25 5.53
N ILE A 49 9.43 -6.39 5.02
CA ILE A 49 8.49 -7.26 5.75
C ILE A 49 9.13 -7.83 7.01
N LYS A 50 10.42 -8.23 6.95
CA LYS A 50 11.14 -8.73 8.14
C LYS A 50 11.29 -7.65 9.21
N GLU A 51 11.55 -6.40 8.82
CA GLU A 51 11.60 -5.27 9.76
C GLU A 51 10.24 -5.02 10.41
N ILE A 52 9.16 -5.00 9.62
CA ILE A 52 7.80 -4.86 10.13
C ILE A 52 7.47 -5.99 11.10
N GLN A 53 7.78 -7.24 10.74
CA GLN A 53 7.55 -8.41 11.59
C GLN A 53 8.27 -8.27 12.94
N SER A 54 9.55 -7.89 12.91
CA SER A 54 10.34 -7.70 14.13
C SER A 54 9.79 -6.60 15.01
N GLU A 55 9.44 -5.45 14.43
CA GLU A 55 8.94 -4.30 15.18
C GLU A 55 7.53 -4.56 15.72
N ALA A 56 6.65 -5.21 14.96
CA ALA A 56 5.31 -5.60 15.40
C ALA A 56 5.38 -6.57 16.60
N ASN A 57 6.21 -7.61 16.52
CA ASN A 57 6.40 -8.56 17.61
C ASN A 57 6.97 -7.90 18.88
N LYS A 58 7.77 -6.84 18.74
CA LYS A 58 8.35 -6.08 19.85
C LYS A 58 7.34 -5.12 20.50
N GLN A 59 6.58 -4.38 19.69
CA GLN A 59 5.66 -3.35 20.16
C GLN A 59 4.32 -3.94 20.62
N CYS A 60 3.93 -5.10 20.10
CA CYS A 60 2.67 -5.78 20.41
C CYS A 60 2.94 -7.26 20.70
N PRO A 61 3.29 -7.62 21.95
CA PRO A 61 3.62 -9.01 22.32
C PRO A 61 2.47 -10.02 22.06
N ASP A 62 1.24 -9.51 22.04
CA ASP A 62 0.03 -10.30 21.75
C ASP A 62 -0.07 -10.70 20.26
N VAL A 63 0.66 -10.00 19.39
CA VAL A 63 0.74 -10.29 17.96
C VAL A 63 2.04 -11.07 17.73
N GLN A 64 1.96 -12.40 17.71
CA GLN A 64 3.09 -13.25 17.33
C GLN A 64 3.06 -13.57 15.83
N LEU A 65 3.70 -12.73 15.02
CA LEU A 65 3.91 -12.98 13.60
C LEU A 65 5.13 -13.88 13.41
N GLN A 66 4.92 -15.10 12.92
CA GLN A 66 5.97 -16.10 12.72
C GLN A 66 6.42 -16.17 11.26
N THR A 67 5.49 -16.02 10.32
CA THR A 67 5.74 -16.09 8.89
C THR A 67 5.48 -14.77 8.17
N THR A 68 6.04 -14.64 6.97
CA THR A 68 5.73 -13.55 6.04
C THR A 68 4.23 -13.48 5.73
N THR A 69 3.56 -14.62 5.59
CA THR A 69 2.11 -14.70 5.37
C THR A 69 1.33 -14.13 6.55
N ASP A 70 1.71 -14.49 7.79
CA ASP A 70 1.08 -13.95 9.00
C ASP A 70 1.20 -12.42 9.02
N CYS A 71 2.37 -11.90 8.63
CA CYS A 71 2.61 -10.46 8.56
C CYS A 71 1.68 -9.76 7.54
N PHE A 72 1.48 -10.36 6.36
CA PHE A 72 0.55 -9.82 5.36
C PHE A 72 -0.90 -9.89 5.81
N GLU A 73 -1.34 -11.00 6.41
CA GLU A 73 -2.69 -11.11 6.97
C GLU A 73 -2.91 -10.07 8.06
N TRP A 74 -1.93 -9.87 8.93
CA TRP A 74 -1.99 -8.86 9.98
C TRP A 74 -2.08 -7.44 9.41
N LEU A 75 -1.26 -7.08 8.42
CA LEU A 75 -1.33 -5.77 7.76
C LEU A 75 -2.68 -5.53 7.07
N ASN A 76 -3.21 -6.54 6.37
CA ASN A 76 -4.52 -6.45 5.71
C ASN A 76 -5.67 -6.31 6.72
N ASN A 77 -5.64 -7.10 7.81
CA ASN A 77 -6.66 -7.09 8.84
C ASN A 77 -6.59 -5.86 9.74
N TYR A 78 -5.40 -5.30 9.99
CA TYR A 78 -5.23 -4.06 10.74
C TYR A 78 -5.96 -2.90 10.06
N ASN A 79 -5.89 -2.81 8.74
CA ASN A 79 -6.58 -1.77 7.96
C ASN A 79 -8.12 -1.92 8.04
N TYR A 80 -8.61 -3.16 8.10
CA TYR A 80 -10.05 -3.46 8.23
C TYR A 80 -10.59 -3.26 9.66
N ASN A 81 -9.79 -3.55 10.69
CA ASN A 81 -10.19 -3.39 12.09
C ASN A 81 -9.98 -1.95 12.59
N SER A 82 -9.03 -1.20 12.03
CA SER A 82 -8.85 0.24 12.26
C SER A 82 -10.09 1.05 11.87
N SER A 83 -10.83 0.61 10.86
CA SER A 83 -12.03 1.30 10.37
C SER A 83 -13.31 0.92 11.14
N LYS A 84 -13.29 -0.16 11.92
CA LYS A 84 -14.36 -0.48 12.87
C LYS A 84 -14.01 0.12 14.23
N SER A 85 -14.50 1.33 14.48
CA SER A 85 -14.54 1.88 15.85
C SER A 85 -15.12 0.81 16.79
N PRO A 86 -14.51 0.57 17.96
CA PRO A 86 -15.08 -0.34 18.94
C PRO A 86 -16.48 0.17 19.28
N SER A 87 -17.49 -0.54 18.77
CA SER A 87 -18.89 -0.23 19.04
C SER A 87 -19.14 -0.67 20.47
N ILE A 88 -19.25 0.29 21.39
CA ILE A 88 -19.71 -0.01 22.74
C ILE A 88 -21.21 -0.37 22.62
N PRO A 89 -21.63 -1.59 23.00
CA PRO A 89 -23.03 -1.94 23.01
C PRO A 89 -23.80 -0.92 23.87
N HIS A 90 -24.91 -0.38 23.36
CA HIS A 90 -25.68 0.65 24.06
C HIS A 90 -26.06 0.26 25.50
N GLY A 91 -26.23 -1.05 25.76
CA GLY A 91 -26.46 -1.61 27.09
C GLY A 91 -25.34 -1.36 28.10
N ASP A 92 -24.07 -1.42 27.67
CA ASP A 92 -22.91 -1.21 28.53
C ASP A 92 -22.73 0.26 28.89
N LEU A 93 -22.99 1.17 27.95
CA LEU A 93 -23.05 2.61 28.20
C LEU A 93 -24.14 2.95 29.22
N ILE A 94 -25.34 2.40 29.05
CA ILE A 94 -26.44 2.61 30.01
C ILE A 94 -26.09 2.04 31.40
N LYS A 95 -25.47 0.87 31.47
CA LYS A 95 -25.05 0.26 32.74
C LYS A 95 -23.99 1.10 33.44
N PHE A 96 -23.02 1.63 32.70
CA PHE A 96 -22.01 2.55 33.22
C PHE A 96 -22.64 3.83 33.77
N LEU A 97 -23.53 4.48 33.00
CA LEU A 97 -24.22 5.71 33.42
C LEU A 97 -25.07 5.48 34.69
N LYS A 98 -25.83 4.38 34.75
CA LYS A 98 -26.60 3.99 35.95
C LYS A 98 -25.69 3.78 37.17
N THR A 99 -24.51 3.21 36.97
CA THR A 99 -23.54 2.95 38.03
C THR A 99 -22.90 4.25 38.54
N LEU A 100 -22.59 5.19 37.66
CA LEU A 100 -22.09 6.53 38.02
C LEU A 100 -23.14 7.33 38.81
N VAL A 101 -24.39 7.30 38.39
CA VAL A 101 -25.49 7.97 39.10
C VAL A 101 -25.67 7.37 40.50
N LYS A 102 -25.65 6.04 40.63
CA LYS A 102 -25.69 5.36 41.94
C LYS A 102 -24.51 5.70 42.84
N LYS A 103 -23.29 5.77 42.30
CA LYS A 103 -22.09 6.18 43.05
C LYS A 103 -22.16 7.64 43.51
N LYS A 104 -22.71 8.55 42.69
CA LYS A 104 -22.94 9.94 43.10
C LYS A 104 -23.98 10.06 44.22
N SER A 105 -25.08 9.30 44.16
CA SER A 105 -26.06 9.29 45.25
C SER A 105 -25.46 8.80 46.57
N PHE A 106 -24.58 7.80 46.56
CA PHE A 106 -23.93 7.31 47.78
C PHE A 106 -23.02 8.35 48.47
N ASN A 107 -22.40 9.27 47.71
CA ASN A 107 -21.56 10.34 48.26
C ASN A 107 -22.34 11.55 48.82
N PHE A 108 -23.66 11.63 48.62
CA PHE A 108 -24.50 12.70 49.19
C PHE A 108 -25.22 12.28 50.48
N TYR A 109 -25.10 11.02 50.90
CA TYR A 109 -25.70 10.48 52.13
C TYR A 109 -24.66 10.05 53.18
N MET A 110 -23.39 10.47 53.04
CA MET A 110 -22.36 10.43 54.09
C MET A 110 -22.06 11.85 54.57
#